data_AF-A0A3N5B703-F1
#
_entry.id   AF-A0A3N5B703-F1
#
_cell.length_a   1.000
_cell.length_b   1.000
_cell.length_c   1.000
_cell.angle_alpha   90.00
_cell.angle_beta   90.00
_cell.angle_gamma   90.00
#
_symmetry.space_group_name_H-M   'P 1'
#
loop_
_entity.id
_entity.type
_entity.pdbx_description
1 polymer ?
#
loop_
_entity_poly.entity_id
_entity_poly.type
_entity_poly.pdbx_seq_one_letter_code
_entity_poly.pdbx_strand_id
1 'polypeptide(L)'
;MSFNEERGCLMKITICIYLLLLVIFTSLSILFSNKIFLELLPIIILVISIEHVRDYACIYEKYFKQNYSLFKLYLNVSTIPTILFAICCEALLRVYFNSSIILKYLKILT
;
A
#
# COMPACT_ATOMS: atom_id res chain seq x y z
N MET A 1 8.83 -28.49 2.10
CA MET A 1 7.98 -27.43 1.55
C MET A 1 8.82 -26.64 0.57
N SER A 2 8.38 -26.43 -0.66
CA SER A 2 9.22 -25.73 -1.64
C SER A 2 9.19 -24.22 -1.37
N PHE A 3 10.32 -23.51 -1.50
CA PHE A 3 10.39 -22.06 -1.24
C PHE A 3 9.35 -21.24 -2.05
N ASN A 4 8.92 -21.76 -3.21
CA ASN A 4 7.84 -21.16 -3.99
C ASN A 4 6.46 -21.19 -3.28
N GLU A 5 6.19 -22.21 -2.47
CA GLU A 5 4.97 -22.30 -1.66
C GLU A 5 5.01 -21.34 -0.47
N GLU A 6 6.15 -21.23 0.21
CA GLU A 6 6.35 -20.26 1.31
C GLU A 6 6.23 -18.81 0.79
N ARG A 7 6.82 -18.52 -0.37
CA ARG A 7 6.67 -17.21 -1.05
C ARG A 7 5.20 -16.88 -1.35
N GLY A 8 4.48 -17.84 -1.92
CA GLY A 8 3.06 -17.65 -2.26
C GLY A 8 2.20 -17.40 -1.02
N CYS A 9 2.51 -18.09 0.09
CA CYS A 9 1.85 -17.89 1.37
C CYS A 9 2.14 -16.50 1.96
N LEU A 10 3.42 -16.09 2.00
CA LEU A 10 3.85 -14.77 2.49
C LEU A 10 3.23 -13.62 1.70
N MET A 11 3.19 -13.75 0.37
CA MET A 11 2.53 -12.75 -0.49
C MET A 11 1.03 -12.62 -0.18
N LYS A 12 0.31 -13.75 -0.03
CA LYS A 12 -1.10 -13.75 0.34
C LYS A 12 -1.33 -13.11 1.70
N ILE A 13 -0.53 -13.46 2.71
CA ILE A 13 -0.60 -12.87 4.05
C ILE A 13 -0.38 -11.36 3.99
N THR A 14 0.61 -10.91 3.22
CA THR A 14 0.93 -9.49 3.05
C THR A 14 -0.26 -8.73 2.43
N ILE A 15 -0.87 -9.29 1.37
CA ILE A 15 -2.07 -8.71 0.75
C ILE A 15 -3.23 -8.64 1.75
N CYS A 16 -3.46 -9.71 2.52
CA CYS A 16 -4.50 -9.73 3.55
C CYS A 16 -4.29 -8.65 4.61
N ILE A 17 -3.03 -8.45 5.05
CA ILE A 17 -2.68 -7.38 6.01
C ILE A 17 -2.99 -6.01 5.40
N TYR A 18 -2.63 -5.76 4.14
CA TYR A 18 -2.95 -4.48 3.47
C TYR A 18 -4.46 -4.24 3.37
N LEU A 19 -5.24 -5.27 3.02
CA LEU A 19 -6.70 -5.17 2.97
C LEU A 19 -7.30 -4.88 4.35
N LEU A 20 -6.76 -5.51 5.40
CA LEU A 20 -7.24 -5.31 6.76
C LEU A 20 -6.89 -3.90 7.28
N LEU A 21 -5.68 -3.40 6.98
CA LEU A 21 -5.29 -2.01 7.24
C LEU A 21 -6.16 -1.02 6.49
N LEU A 22 -6.52 -1.29 5.23
CA LEU A 22 -7.47 -0.49 4.46
C LEU A 22 -8.80 -0.35 5.19
N VAL A 23 -9.41 -1.46 5.62
CA VAL A 23 -10.70 -1.43 6.30
C VAL A 23 -10.61 -0.65 7.62
N ILE A 24 -9.56 -0.88 8.41
CA ILE A 24 -9.38 -0.19 9.70
C ILE A 24 -9.20 1.32 9.49
N PHE A 25 -8.30 1.73 8.60
CA PHE A 25 -8.00 3.14 8.45
C PHE A 25 -9.11 3.93 7.76
N THR A 26 -9.83 3.31 6.82
CA THR A 26 -11.00 3.93 6.20
C THR A 26 -12.14 4.08 7.21
N SER A 27 -12.41 3.07 8.03
CA SER A 27 -13.43 3.18 9.09
C SER A 27 -13.06 4.22 10.15
N LEU A 28 -11.79 4.27 10.59
CA LEU A 28 -11.28 5.34 11.48
C LEU A 28 -11.46 6.73 10.87
N SER A 29 -11.13 6.89 9.59
CA SER A 29 -11.24 8.18 8.90
C SER A 29 -12.69 8.68 8.86
N ILE A 30 -13.65 7.80 8.57
CA ILE A 30 -15.08 8.11 8.56
C ILE A 30 -15.55 8.43 9.98
N LEU A 31 -15.17 7.61 10.97
CA LEU A 31 -15.57 7.78 12.37
C LEU A 31 -15.11 9.12 12.95
N PHE A 32 -13.87 9.53 12.66
CA PHE A 32 -13.34 10.82 13.10
C PHE A 32 -13.69 11.98 12.17
N SER A 33 -14.40 11.74 11.06
CA SER A 33 -14.69 12.72 10.00
C SER A 33 -13.45 13.55 9.62
N ASN A 34 -12.28 12.91 9.61
CA ASN A 34 -11.01 13.61 9.45
C ASN A 34 -10.52 13.48 8.02
N LYS A 35 -10.79 14.55 7.25
CA LYS A 35 -10.38 14.68 5.84
C LYS A 35 -8.86 14.60 5.67
N ILE A 36 -8.09 15.27 6.53
CA ILE A 36 -6.62 15.34 6.43
C ILE A 36 -6.02 13.95 6.61
N PHE A 37 -6.58 13.16 7.52
CA PHE A 37 -6.15 11.79 7.75
C PHE A 37 -6.32 10.92 6.50
N LEU A 38 -7.46 11.03 5.81
CA LEU A 38 -7.73 10.29 4.57
C LEU A 38 -6.84 10.75 3.41
N GLU A 39 -6.45 12.02 3.38
CA GLU A 39 -5.51 12.57 2.39
C GLU A 39 -4.08 12.06 2.60
N LEU A 40 -3.65 11.86 3.84
CA LEU A 40 -2.31 11.35 4.18
C LEU A 40 -2.18 9.82 4.09
N LEU A 41 -3.32 9.12 4.18
CA LEU A 41 -3.36 7.67 4.25
C LEU A 41 -2.65 6.94 3.08
N PRO A 42 -2.81 7.34 1.81
CA PRO A 42 -2.11 6.72 0.70
C PRO A 42 -0.58 6.85 0.81
N ILE A 43 -0.09 7.96 1.35
CA ILE A 43 1.34 8.20 1.54
C ILE A 43 1.89 7.29 2.65
N ILE A 44 1.16 7.16 3.76
CA ILE A 44 1.54 6.29 4.88
C ILE A 44 1.66 4.83 4.39
N ILE A 45 0.70 4.37 3.60
CA ILE A 45 0.70 3.01 3.03
C ILE A 45 1.84 2.81 2.04
N LEU A 46 2.14 3.84 1.23
CA LEU A 46 3.29 3.80 0.33
C LEU A 46 4.60 3.57 1.11
N VAL A 47 4.82 4.32 2.19
CA VAL A 47 6.02 4.16 3.03
C VAL A 47 6.11 2.76 3.63
N ILE A 48 5.02 2.28 4.24
CA ILE A 48 4.96 0.92 4.82
C ILE A 48 5.23 -0.14 3.74
N SER A 49 4.71 0.05 2.52
CA SER A 49 4.94 -0.87 1.40
C SER A 49 6.37 -0.91 0.90
N ILE A 50 7.08 0.22 0.95
CA ILE A 50 8.49 0.27 0.58
C ILE A 50 9.34 -0.43 1.65
N GLU A 51 9.06 -0.20 2.94
CA GLU A 51 9.76 -0.86 4.04
C GLU A 51 9.57 -2.38 3.99
N HIS A 52 8.34 -2.85 3.82
CA HIS A 52 8.07 -4.28 3.69
C HIS A 52 8.83 -4.93 2.53
N VAL A 53 8.86 -4.27 1.37
CA VAL A 53 9.59 -4.76 0.20
C VAL A 53 11.10 -4.81 0.45
N ARG A 54 11.64 -3.87 1.22
CA ARG A 54 13.04 -3.86 1.62
C ARG A 54 13.38 -5.04 2.52
N ASP A 55 12.53 -5.35 3.49
CA ASP A 55 12.71 -6.52 4.36
C ASP A 55 12.65 -7.82 3.56
N TYR A 56 11.71 -7.92 2.61
CA TYR A 56 11.67 -9.04 1.68
C TYR A 56 12.96 -9.14 0.86
N ALA A 57 13.47 -8.05 0.31
CA ALA A 57 14.71 -8.08 -0.46
C ALA A 57 15.90 -8.59 0.36
N CYS A 58 16.01 -8.18 1.63
CA CYS A 58 17.05 -8.65 2.55
C CYS A 58 16.94 -10.17 2.80
N ILE A 59 15.72 -10.68 3.00
CA ILE A 59 15.46 -12.12 3.14
C ILE A 59 15.86 -12.85 1.85
N TYR A 60 15.45 -12.35 0.68
CA TYR A 60 15.78 -12.96 -0.61
C TYR A 60 17.29 -13.02 -0.86
N GLU A 61 18.02 -11.95 -0.55
CA GLU A 61 19.48 -11.89 -0.68
C GLU A 61 20.16 -12.93 0.22
N LYS A 62 19.70 -13.06 1.48
CA LYS A 62 20.22 -14.03 2.44
C LYS A 62 20.03 -15.48 2.01
N TYR A 63 18.87 -15.83 1.47
CA TYR A 63 18.53 -17.22 1.13
C TYR A 63 18.97 -17.64 -0.29
N PHE A 64 18.99 -16.72 -1.25
CA PHE A 64 19.24 -17.05 -2.67
C PHE A 64 20.57 -16.54 -3.20
N LYS A 65 21.32 -15.71 -2.43
CA LYS A 65 22.53 -15.01 -2.91
C LYS A 65 22.31 -14.32 -4.27
N GLN A 66 21.06 -13.95 -4.54
CA GLN A 66 20.64 -13.28 -5.76
C GLN A 66 20.17 -11.88 -5.40
N ASN A 67 20.74 -10.88 -6.07
CA ASN A 67 20.30 -9.51 -5.96
C ASN A 67 19.00 -9.35 -6.74
N TYR A 68 17.87 -9.41 -6.03
CA TYR A 68 16.59 -9.01 -6.60
C TYR A 68 16.48 -7.48 -6.57
N SER A 69 16.07 -6.88 -7.68
CA SER A 69 15.82 -5.44 -7.69
C SER A 69 14.59 -5.13 -6.82
N LEU A 70 14.76 -4.21 -5.87
CA LEU A 70 13.69 -3.72 -4.99
C LEU A 70 12.45 -3.30 -5.79
N PHE A 71 12.67 -2.67 -6.94
CA PHE A 71 11.60 -2.24 -7.85
C PHE A 71 10.76 -3.42 -8.38
N LYS A 72 11.40 -4.54 -8.75
CA LYS A 72 10.68 -5.72 -9.26
C LYS A 72 9.94 -6.47 -8.15
N LEU A 73 10.49 -6.49 -6.93
CA LEU A 73 9.80 -7.00 -5.75
C LEU A 73 8.59 -6.13 -5.39
N TYR A 74 8.74 -4.80 -5.44
CA TYR A 74 7.65 -3.85 -5.22
C TYR A 74 6.51 -4.03 -6.25
N LEU A 75 6.86 -4.15 -7.54
CA LEU A 75 5.89 -4.41 -8.60
C LEU A 75 5.09 -5.69 -8.37
N ASN A 76 5.74 -6.74 -7.91
CA ASN A 76 5.10 -8.04 -7.76
C ASN A 76 4.35 -8.24 -6.44
N VAL A 77 4.76 -7.58 -5.36
CA VAL A 77 4.23 -7.83 -4.02
C VAL A 77 3.24 -6.75 -3.59
N SER A 78 3.58 -5.48 -3.78
CA SER A 78 2.89 -4.37 -3.12
C SER A 78 2.15 -3.44 -4.08
N THR A 79 2.44 -3.46 -5.38
CA THR A 79 1.87 -2.46 -6.30
C THR A 79 0.35 -2.55 -6.42
N ILE A 80 -0.21 -3.76 -6.58
CA ILE A 80 -1.66 -3.95 -6.67
C ILE A 80 -2.38 -3.47 -5.40
N PRO A 81 -2.01 -3.91 -4.18
CA PRO A 81 -2.67 -3.42 -2.97
C PRO A 81 -2.48 -1.92 -2.75
N THR A 82 -1.31 -1.35 -3.07
CA THR A 82 -1.07 0.09 -2.92
C THR A 82 -1.94 0.93 -3.88
N ILE A 83 -2.12 0.49 -5.13
CA ILE A 83 -2.99 1.18 -6.10
C ILE A 83 -4.46 1.10 -5.67
N LEU A 84 -4.94 -0.10 -5.29
CA LEU A 84 -6.31 -0.28 -4.80
C LEU A 84 -6.57 0.63 -3.59
N PHE A 85 -5.60 0.74 -2.70
CA PHE A 85 -5.69 1.61 -1.53
C PHE A 85 -5.86 3.08 -1.92
N ALA A 86 -5.03 3.58 -2.84
CA ALA A 86 -5.11 4.96 -3.30
C ALA A 86 -6.47 5.27 -3.96
N ILE A 87 -7.00 4.34 -4.76
CA ILE A 87 -8.32 4.47 -5.40
C ILE A 87 -9.44 4.53 -4.35
N CYS A 88 -9.40 3.65 -3.35
CA CYS A 88 -10.40 3.64 -2.27
C CYS A 88 -10.38 4.95 -1.48
N CYS A 89 -9.21 5.48 -1.12
CA CYS A 89 -9.09 6.77 -0.43
C CYS A 89 -9.65 7.93 -1.25
N GLU A 90 -9.34 7.99 -2.55
CA GLU A 90 -9.87 9.01 -3.45
C GLU A 90 -11.39 8.91 -3.58
N ALA A 91 -11.94 7.70 -3.72
CA ALA A 91 -13.39 7.49 -3.78
C ALA A 91 -14.07 7.97 -2.49
N LEU A 92 -13.54 7.61 -1.32
CA LEU A 92 -14.07 8.04 -0.03
C LEU A 92 -13.98 9.56 0.16
N LEU A 93 -12.89 10.20 -0.25
CA LEU A 93 -12.76 11.65 -0.19
C LEU A 93 -13.80 12.36 -1.04
N ARG A 94 -14.13 11.82 -2.22
CA ARG A 94 -15.18 12.37 -3.07
C ARG A 94 -16.57 12.19 -2.46
N VAL A 95 -16.87 10.99 -1.96
CA VAL A 95 -18.19 10.65 -1.42
C VAL A 95 -18.47 11.40 -0.11
N TYR A 96 -17.54 11.41 0.83
CA TYR A 96 -17.77 11.93 2.19
C TYR A 96 -17.36 13.40 2.37
N PHE A 97 -16.34 13.86 1.65
CA PHE A 97 -15.76 15.20 1.87
C PHE A 97 -15.83 16.11 0.64
N ASN A 98 -16.45 15.64 -0.46
CA ASN A 98 -16.48 16.31 -1.75
C ASN A 98 -15.11 16.86 -2.18
N SER A 99 -14.06 16.10 -1.86
CA SER A 99 -12.65 16.47 -2.04
C SER A 99 -11.94 15.44 -2.89
N SER A 100 -10.80 15.81 -3.44
CA SER A 100 -9.97 14.93 -4.27
C SER A 100 -8.50 15.24 -4.02
N ILE A 101 -7.72 14.18 -3.76
CA ILE A 101 -6.26 14.26 -3.69
C ILE A 101 -5.72 14.58 -5.08
N ILE A 102 -6.23 13.88 -6.09
CA ILE A 102 -5.76 13.99 -7.48
C ILE A 102 -5.92 15.43 -8.00
N LEU A 103 -7.10 16.04 -7.82
CA LEU A 103 -7.35 17.42 -8.26
C LEU A 103 -6.50 18.43 -7.47
N LYS A 104 -6.25 18.18 -6.18
CA LYS A 104 -5.36 19.03 -5.35
C LYS A 104 -3.94 19.03 -5.90
N TYR A 105 -3.37 17.85 -6.19
CA TYR A 105 -2.02 17.76 -6.73
C TYR A 105 -1.92 18.31 -8.16
N LEU A 106 -2.92 18.10 -9.01
CA LEU A 106 -2.98 18.68 -10.35
C LEU A 106 -2.95 20.21 -10.31
N LYS A 107 -3.67 20.83 -9.38
CA LYS A 107 -3.66 22.29 -9.16
C LYS A 107 -2.33 22.86 -8.69
N ILE A 108 -1.48 22.06 -8.06
CA ILE A 108 -0.15 22.49 -7.62
C ILE A 108 0.85 22.47 -8.79
N LEU A 109 0.60 21.59 -9.78
CA LEU A 109 1.45 21.40 -10.95
C LEU A 109 1.12 22.34 -12.13
N THR A 110 -0.05 22.98 -12.12
CA THR A 110 -0.50 23.98 -13.12
C THR A 110 -0.40 25.39 -12.58
#